data_AF-A0A354GJX8-F1
#
_entry.id   AF-A0A354GJX8-F1
#
_cell.length_a   1.000
_cell.length_b   1.000
_cell.length_c   1.000
_cell.angle_alpha   90.00
_cell.angle_beta   90.00
_cell.angle_gamma   90.00
#
_symmetry.space_group_name_H-M   'P 1'
#
loop_
_entity.id
_entity.type
_entity.pdbx_description
1 polymer ?
#
loop_
_entity_poly.entity_id
_entity_poly.type
_entity_poly.pdbx_seq_one_letter_code
_entity_poly.pdbx_strand_id
1 'polypeptide(L)' 'PVGEWNTIDITAKGRQITIVLNGVKTVDANLDDYKEASEKDHPGLKREKGHLGLQSHSNRVEFRNVYVKEL' A
#
# COMPACT_ATOMS: atom_id res chain seq x y z
N PRO A 1 -8.82 -9.44 -13.73
CA PRO A 1 -10.02 -8.66 -14.11
C PRO A 1 -11.06 -8.56 -12.97
N VAL A 2 -12.19 -7.86 -13.17
CA VAL A 2 -13.28 -7.85 -12.17
C VAL A 2 -13.82 -9.28 -12.01
N GLY A 3 -14.01 -9.71 -10.75
CA GLY A 3 -14.46 -11.07 -10.42
C GLY A 3 -13.33 -12.10 -10.32
N GLU A 4 -12.09 -11.73 -10.65
CA GLU A 4 -10.92 -12.57 -10.47
C GLU A 4 -10.11 -12.16 -9.25
N TRP A 5 -9.42 -13.13 -8.66
CA TRP A 5 -8.51 -12.88 -7.56
C TRP A 5 -7.24 -12.19 -8.07
N ASN A 6 -6.87 -11.11 -7.39
CA ASN A 6 -5.59 -10.44 -7.57
C ASN A 6 -4.77 -10.57 -6.29
N THR A 7 -3.45 -10.63 -6.43
CA THR A 7 -2.51 -10.68 -5.31
C THR A 7 -1.73 -9.38 -5.27
N ILE A 8 -1.68 -8.76 -4.09
CA ILE A 8 -0.89 -7.55 -3.83
C ILE A 8 0.10 -7.87 -2.73
N ASP A 9 1.39 -7.74 -3.04
CA ASP A 9 2.47 -7.78 -2.06
C ASP A 9 2.97 -6.37 -1.80
N ILE A 10 2.91 -5.93 -0.55
CA ILE A 10 3.37 -4.60 -0.11
C ILE A 10 4.57 -4.80 0.81
N THR A 11 5.70 -4.21 0.43
CA THR A 11 6.90 -4.14 1.28
C THR A 11 7.11 -2.70 1.70
N ALA A 12 7.03 -2.43 2.99
CA ALA A 12 7.37 -1.13 3.58
C ALA A 12 8.67 -1.27 4.39
N LYS A 13 9.78 -0.80 3.82
CA LYS A 13 11.11 -0.85 4.46
C LYS A 13 11.59 0.57 4.73
N GLY A 14 11.35 1.04 5.95
CA GLY A 14 11.58 2.44 6.30
C GLY A 14 10.75 3.35 5.39
N ARG A 15 11.42 4.21 4.62
CA ARG A 15 10.77 5.15 3.69
C ARG A 15 10.60 4.60 2.26
N GLN A 16 11.15 3.41 1.98
CA GLN A 16 10.96 2.73 0.71
C GLN A 16 9.68 1.88 0.73
N ILE A 17 8.79 2.13 -0.22
CA ILE A 17 7.57 1.37 -0.43
C ILE A 17 7.64 0.68 -1.79
N THR A 18 7.47 -0.64 -1.80
CA THR A 18 7.37 -1.44 -3.02
C THR A 18 6.00 -2.13 -3.05
N ILE A 19 5.33 -2.07 -4.20
CA ILE A 19 4.07 -2.78 -4.45
C ILE A 19 4.25 -3.68 -5.67
N VAL A 20 3.87 -4.94 -5.51
CA VAL A 20 3.82 -5.93 -6.57
C VAL A 20 2.36 -6.36 -6.74
N LEU A 21 1.81 -6.19 -7.94
CA LEU A 21 0.46 -6.63 -8.29
C LEU A 21 0.57 -7.81 -9.26
N ASN A 22 0.05 -8.97 -8.87
CA ASN A 22 0.07 -10.20 -9.67
C ASN A 22 1.48 -10.55 -10.21
N GLY A 23 2.51 -10.40 -9.37
CA GLY A 23 3.91 -10.67 -9.73
C GLY A 23 4.61 -9.56 -10.51
N VAL A 24 3.92 -8.46 -10.84
CA VAL A 24 4.51 -7.31 -11.54
C VAL A 24 4.74 -6.17 -10.56
N LYS A 25 5.98 -5.68 -10.45
CA LYS A 25 6.31 -4.50 -9.63
C LYS A 25 5.70 -3.25 -10.27
N THR A 26 4.75 -2.63 -9.58
CA THR A 26 4.01 -1.45 -10.05
C THR A 26 4.41 -0.17 -9.33
N VAL A 27 4.91 -0.27 -8.10
CA VAL A 27 5.42 0.86 -7.32
C VAL A 27 6.78 0.51 -6.72
N ASP A 28 7.71 1.45 -6.83
CA ASP A 28 9.01 1.43 -6.17
C ASP A 28 9.38 2.87 -5.82
N ALA A 29 9.00 3.31 -4.63
CA ALA A 29 8.99 4.74 -4.28
C ALA A 29 9.63 4.99 -2.92
N ASN A 30 10.49 6.01 -2.86
CA ASN A 30 10.93 6.60 -1.60
C ASN A 30 9.99 7.74 -1.22
N LEU A 31 9.35 7.66 -0.05
CA LEU A 31 8.41 8.67 0.42
C LEU A 31 9.03 10.07 0.60
N ASP A 32 10.37 10.17 0.74
CA ASP A 32 11.07 11.46 0.81
C ASP A 32 11.10 12.25 -0.50
N ASP A 33 10.83 11.59 -1.63
CA ASP A 33 10.82 12.24 -2.94
C ASP A 33 9.49 12.99 -3.19
N TYR A 34 8.49 12.82 -2.31
CA TYR A 34 7.12 13.33 -2.48
C TYR A 34 6.74 14.35 -1.41
N LYS A 35 7.65 15.25 -1.02
CA LYS A 35 7.43 16.24 0.05
C LYS A 35 6.25 17.19 -0.23
N GLU A 36 6.06 17.62 -1.46
CA GLU A 36 4.95 18.49 -1.87
C GLU A 36 3.57 17.81 -1.69
N ALA A 37 3.50 16.48 -1.80
CA ALA A 37 2.28 15.73 -1.50
C ALA A 37 1.97 15.73 0.01
N SER A 38 2.98 15.92 0.87
CA SER A 38 2.79 16.09 2.31
C SER A 38 2.27 17.49 2.69
N GLU A 39 2.50 18.49 1.83
CA GLU A 39 2.04 19.87 2.03
C GLU A 39 0.54 20.02 1.72
N LYS A 40 -0.03 19.11 0.92
CA LYS A 40 -1.49 18.98 0.70
C LYS A 40 -2.21 18.27 1.86
N ASP A 41 -1.67 18.36 3.07
CA ASP A 41 -2.27 17.87 4.31
C ASP A 41 -2.48 16.35 4.34
N HIS A 42 -1.49 15.58 3.87
CA HIS A 42 -1.48 14.13 4.02
C HIS A 42 -0.56 13.69 5.18
N PRO A 43 -1.01 13.78 6.45
CA PRO A 43 -0.17 13.53 7.62
C PRO A 43 0.43 12.11 7.64
N GLY A 44 -0.19 11.17 6.92
CA GLY A 44 0.30 9.80 6.77
C GLY A 44 1.71 9.70 6.17
N LEU A 45 2.15 10.62 5.31
CA LEU A 45 3.48 10.56 4.67
C LEU A 45 4.65 10.75 5.65
N LYS A 46 4.37 11.36 6.81
CA LYS A 46 5.35 11.60 7.86
C LYS A 46 5.35 10.52 8.94
N ARG A 47 4.42 9.57 8.90
CA ARG A 47 4.30 8.52 9.91
C ARG A 47 5.24 7.37 9.60
N GLU A 48 5.94 6.89 10.62
CA GLU A 48 6.80 5.70 10.54
C GLU A 48 6.04 4.41 10.88
N LYS A 49 4.89 4.54 11.53
CA LYS A 49 4.03 3.42 11.95
C LYS A 49 2.56 3.78 11.82
N GLY A 50 1.72 2.76 11.69
CA GLY A 50 0.27 2.93 11.54
C GLY A 50 -0.46 1.59 11.58
N HIS A 51 -1.72 1.62 11.18
CA HIS A 51 -2.57 0.44 11.09
C HIS A 51 -2.68 -0.03 9.63
N LEU A 52 -2.85 -1.34 9.45
CA LEU A 52 -3.31 -1.90 8.18
C LEU A 52 -4.83 -1.78 8.12
N GLY A 53 -5.34 -1.36 6.97
CA GLY A 53 -6.76 -1.18 6.73
C GLY A 53 -7.18 -1.83 5.42
N LEU A 54 -8.37 -2.43 5.41
CA LEU A 54 -9.02 -2.93 4.21
C LEU A 54 -10.15 -1.95 3.88
N GLN A 55 -10.10 -1.35 2.69
CA GLN A 55 -11.10 -0.37 2.27
C GLN A 55 -12.04 -0.97 1.22
N SER A 56 -13.33 -0.72 1.39
CA SER A 56 -14.32 -0.73 0.32
C SER A 56 -14.93 0.66 0.21
N HIS A 57 -15.27 1.06 -1.02
CA HIS A 57 -15.98 2.32 -1.25
C HIS A 57 -17.48 2.08 -1.47
N SER A 58 -17.87 1.62 -2.67
CA SER A 58 -19.29 1.48 -3.05
C SER A 58 -19.72 0.07 -3.46
N ASN A 59 -18.77 -0.85 -3.63
CA ASN A 59 -19.03 -2.18 -4.17
C ASN A 59 -18.49 -3.26 -3.22
N ARG A 60 -19.06 -4.47 -3.31
CA ARG A 60 -18.51 -5.62 -2.60
C ARG A 60 -17.07 -5.88 -3.07
N VAL A 61 -16.17 -6.02 -2.11
CA VAL A 61 -14.81 -6.50 -2.29
C VAL A 61 -14.59 -7.65 -1.33
N GLU A 62 -13.81 -8.64 -1.75
CA GLU A 62 -13.51 -9.82 -0.95
C GLU A 62 -12.01 -9.92 -0.77
N PHE A 63 -11.59 -10.25 0.45
CA PHE A 63 -10.18 -10.42 0.80
C PHE A 63 -9.97 -11.84 1.32
N ARG A 64 -8.83 -12.43 0.98
CA ARG A 64 -8.38 -13.72 1.51
C ARG A 64 -6.86 -13.72 1.60
N ASN A 65 -6.31 -14.64 2.40
CA ASN A 65 -4.86 -14.82 2.56
C ASN A 65 -4.15 -13.50 2.95
N VAL A 66 -4.73 -12.77 3.91
CA VAL A 66 -4.14 -11.53 4.44
C VAL A 66 -3.20 -11.89 5.59
N TYR A 67 -1.91 -11.66 5.41
CA TYR A 67 -0.88 -11.90 6.41
C TYR A 67 0.10 -10.72 6.44
N VAL A 68 0.77 -10.55 7.58
CA VAL A 68 1.81 -9.54 7.77
C VAL A 68 3.04 -10.19 8.38
N LYS A 69 4.21 -9.75 7.95
CA LYS A 69 5.50 -10.13 8.52
C LYS A 69 6.26 -8.86 8.83
N GLU A 70 6.74 -8.74 10.06
CA GLU A 70 7.64 -7.65 10.46
C GLU A 70 9.02 -7.82 9.81
N LEU A 71 9.67 -6.70 9.46
CA LEU A 71 10.91 -6.64 8.68
C LEU A 71 12.10 -6.16 9.49
#